data_AF-A0AA87MS30-F1
#
_entry.id   AF-A0AA87MS30-F1
#
_cell.length_a   1.000
_cell.length_b   1.000
_cell.length_c   1.000
_cell.angle_alpha   90.00
_cell.angle_beta   90.00
_cell.angle_gamma   90.00
#
_symmetry.space_group_name_H-M   'P 1'
#
loop_
_entity.id
_entity.type
_entity.pdbx_description
1 polymer ?
#
loop_
_entity_poly.entity_id
_entity_poly.type
_entity_poly.pdbx_seq_one_letter_code
_entity_poly.pdbx_strand_id
1 'polypeptide(L)'
;MQISRTGFRHRSRLQDKNMELKDRILTLAYKHKRAGYRQIHDFIRQEERVNHKRIYRLYSALGLKYRIKPKRKRVSLPAIPKIVPKKPEERWSMDFMSDSLYSGRKFRILNIIDDFGRFAVATQVEFSITSERLVRILNEVSEVHSLPKQSLWITVPNSHQKLFTMGF
;
A
#
# COMPACT_ATOMS: atom_id res chain seq x y z
N MET A 1 -12.14 -52.90 24.13
CA MET A 1 -11.31 -51.71 24.45
C MET A 1 -11.67 -51.20 25.84
N GLN A 2 -10.85 -51.51 26.86
CA GLN A 2 -11.04 -51.01 28.23
C GLN A 2 -10.46 -49.60 28.34
N ILE A 3 -11.31 -48.59 28.29
CA ILE A 3 -10.92 -47.20 28.56
C ILE A 3 -10.93 -46.99 30.07
N SER A 4 -9.88 -46.37 30.62
CA SER A 4 -9.80 -46.10 32.07
C SER A 4 -10.97 -45.22 32.53
N ARG A 5 -11.63 -45.62 33.62
CA ARG A 5 -12.78 -44.89 34.22
C ARG A 5 -12.40 -43.46 34.62
N THR A 6 -11.16 -43.24 35.03
CA THR A 6 -10.61 -41.91 35.40
C THR A 6 -10.46 -41.00 34.19
N GLY A 7 -10.03 -41.52 33.03
CA GLY A 7 -9.95 -40.74 31.79
C GLY A 7 -11.32 -40.31 31.25
N PHE A 8 -12.36 -41.14 31.45
CA PHE A 8 -13.72 -40.84 31.00
C PHE A 8 -14.42 -39.79 31.90
N ARG A 9 -14.13 -39.76 33.20
CA ARG A 9 -14.75 -38.84 34.17
C ARG A 9 -14.00 -37.52 34.38
N HIS A 10 -12.73 -37.42 33.97
CA HIS A 10 -11.93 -36.20 34.11
C HIS A 10 -12.26 -35.14 33.04
N ARG A 11 -13.54 -34.79 32.89
CA ARG A 11 -14.02 -33.71 32.02
C ARG A 11 -14.50 -32.47 32.78
N SER A 12 -15.03 -32.62 34.00
CA SER A 12 -15.67 -31.52 34.74
C SER A 12 -14.67 -30.42 35.14
N ARG A 13 -13.61 -30.78 35.88
CA ARG A 13 -12.69 -29.79 36.48
C ARG A 13 -11.97 -28.89 35.45
N LEU A 14 -11.73 -29.39 34.24
CA LEU A 14 -11.08 -28.60 33.19
C LEU A 14 -12.06 -27.74 32.41
N GLN A 15 -13.34 -28.13 32.31
CA GLN A 15 -14.38 -27.30 31.70
C GLN A 15 -14.69 -26.10 32.57
N ASP A 16 -14.79 -26.28 33.89
CA ASP A 16 -15.06 -25.19 34.85
C ASP A 16 -13.95 -24.14 34.83
N LYS A 17 -12.67 -24.57 34.92
CA LYS A 17 -11.51 -23.67 34.80
C LYS A 17 -11.39 -22.98 33.44
N ASN A 18 -11.97 -23.56 32.38
CA ASN A 18 -12.00 -22.91 31.08
C ASN A 18 -13.14 -21.89 30.98
N MET A 19 -14.25 -22.09 31.71
CA MET A 19 -15.35 -21.12 31.79
C MET A 19 -14.90 -19.85 32.50
N GLU A 20 -14.27 -19.97 33.68
CA GLU A 20 -13.72 -18.82 34.42
C GLU A 20 -12.71 -18.03 33.58
N LEU A 21 -11.78 -18.73 32.92
CA LEU A 21 -10.77 -18.09 32.07
C LEU A 21 -11.39 -17.45 30.82
N LYS A 22 -12.45 -18.04 30.26
CA LYS A 22 -13.19 -17.44 29.12
C LYS A 22 -13.87 -16.14 29.54
N ASP A 23 -14.54 -16.12 30.68
CA ASP A 23 -15.22 -14.93 31.19
C ASP A 23 -14.21 -13.79 31.40
N ARG A 24 -13.07 -14.10 32.03
CA ARG A 24 -11.98 -13.13 32.24
C ARG A 24 -11.42 -12.59 30.92
N ILE A 25 -11.19 -13.46 29.93
CA ILE A 25 -10.75 -13.05 28.59
C ILE A 25 -11.79 -12.11 27.96
N LEU A 26 -13.08 -12.40 28.12
CA LEU A 26 -14.18 -11.59 27.62
C LEU A 26 -14.16 -10.19 28.27
N THR A 27 -14.05 -10.11 29.60
CA THR A 27 -13.97 -8.84 30.35
C THR A 27 -12.81 -7.98 29.86
N LEU A 28 -11.62 -8.56 29.71
CA LEU A 28 -10.43 -7.84 29.26
C LEU A 28 -10.54 -7.40 27.79
N ALA A 29 -11.12 -8.24 26.94
CA ALA A 29 -11.34 -7.90 25.53
C ALA A 29 -12.35 -6.75 25.36
N TYR A 30 -13.41 -6.71 26.20
CA TYR A 30 -14.35 -5.59 26.21
C TYR A 30 -13.73 -4.30 26.76
N LYS A 31 -12.91 -4.39 27.81
CA LYS A 31 -12.17 -3.25 28.37
C LYS A 31 -11.14 -2.70 27.37
N HIS A 32 -10.44 -3.58 26.66
CA HIS A 32 -9.37 -3.22 25.73
C HIS A 32 -9.71 -3.67 24.30
N LYS A 33 -10.60 -2.94 23.62
CA LYS A 33 -11.13 -3.30 22.27
C LYS A 33 -10.09 -3.53 21.17
N ARG A 34 -8.86 -3.00 21.32
CA ARG A 34 -7.75 -3.18 20.38
C ARG A 34 -6.75 -4.26 20.81
N ALA A 35 -6.94 -4.87 21.98
CA ALA A 35 -6.01 -5.84 22.53
C ALA A 35 -6.13 -7.19 21.80
N GLY A 36 -5.02 -7.65 21.24
CA GLY A 36 -4.90 -9.01 20.70
C GLY A 36 -4.68 -10.04 21.81
N TYR A 37 -4.75 -11.33 21.47
CA TYR A 37 -4.60 -12.42 22.45
C TYR A 37 -3.27 -12.38 23.23
N ARG A 38 -2.18 -11.84 22.66
CA ARG A 38 -0.89 -11.67 23.36
C ARG A 38 -0.97 -10.63 24.46
N GLN A 39 -1.58 -9.48 24.19
CA GLN A 39 -1.79 -8.43 25.20
C GLN A 39 -2.74 -8.90 26.29
N ILE A 40 -3.80 -9.63 25.93
CA ILE A 40 -4.70 -10.27 26.90
C ILE A 40 -3.95 -11.30 27.76
N HIS A 41 -3.01 -12.05 27.17
CA HIS A 41 -2.13 -12.95 27.92
C HIS A 41 -1.22 -12.22 28.89
N ASP A 42 -0.62 -11.10 28.48
CA ASP A 42 0.24 -10.31 29.36
C ASP A 42 -0.53 -9.73 30.55
N PHE A 43 -1.78 -9.32 30.35
CA PHE A 43 -2.66 -8.90 31.47
C PHE A 43 -2.95 -10.05 32.43
N ILE A 44 -3.33 -11.22 31.91
CA ILE A 44 -3.66 -12.40 32.74
C ILE A 44 -2.41 -12.94 33.46
N ARG A 45 -1.23 -12.84 32.83
CA ARG A 45 0.04 -13.31 33.39
C ARG A 45 0.42 -12.62 34.71
N GLN A 46 -0.06 -11.40 34.95
CA GLN A 46 0.17 -10.69 36.22
C GLN A 46 -0.54 -11.35 37.41
N GLU A 47 -1.66 -12.05 37.15
CA GLU A 47 -2.49 -12.68 38.18
C GLU A 47 -2.27 -14.20 38.23
N GLU A 48 -2.20 -14.86 37.07
CA GLU A 48 -2.08 -16.32 36.95
C GLU A 48 -1.09 -16.73 35.85
N ARG A 49 -0.25 -17.74 36.14
CA ARG A 49 0.64 -18.34 35.13
C ARG A 49 -0.14 -19.25 34.17
N VAL A 50 -0.69 -18.65 33.11
CA VAL A 50 -1.36 -19.37 32.02
C VAL A 50 -0.48 -19.43 30.76
N ASN A 51 -0.48 -20.58 30.07
CA ASN A 51 0.20 -20.73 28.79
C ASN A 51 -0.51 -19.91 27.69
N HIS A 52 0.25 -19.08 26.96
CA HIS A 52 -0.25 -18.26 25.86
C HIS A 52 -1.04 -19.06 24.80
N LYS A 53 -0.68 -20.33 24.56
CA LYS A 53 -1.39 -21.20 23.61
C LYS A 53 -2.82 -21.50 24.07
N ARG A 54 -3.05 -21.62 25.38
CA ARG A 54 -4.39 -21.85 25.95
C ARG A 54 -5.27 -20.62 25.76
N ILE A 55 -4.74 -19.43 26.03
CA ILE A 55 -5.44 -18.16 25.81
C ILE A 55 -5.75 -17.97 24.32
N TYR A 56 -4.79 -18.23 23.43
CA TYR A 56 -5.02 -18.16 21.98
C TYR A 56 -6.20 -19.04 21.54
N ARG A 57 -6.28 -20.29 22.04
CA ARG A 57 -7.38 -21.22 21.71
C ARG A 57 -8.73 -20.69 22.21
N LEU A 58 -8.80 -20.26 23.46
CA LEU A 58 -10.05 -19.73 24.05
C LEU A 58 -10.47 -18.42 23.39
N TYR A 59 -9.55 -17.48 23.18
CA TYR A 59 -9.78 -16.22 22.49
C TYR A 59 -10.28 -16.43 21.05
N SER A 60 -9.71 -17.41 20.34
CA SER A 60 -10.17 -17.81 19.00
C SER A 60 -11.56 -18.43 19.04
N ALA A 61 -11.83 -19.31 20.01
CA ALA A 61 -13.14 -19.95 20.17
C ALA A 61 -14.25 -18.96 20.56
N LEU A 62 -13.91 -17.88 21.26
CA LEU A 62 -14.81 -16.78 21.60
C LEU A 62 -15.04 -15.79 20.45
N GLY A 63 -14.40 -15.97 19.28
CA GLY A 63 -14.58 -15.09 18.13
C GLY A 63 -13.98 -13.70 18.31
N LEU A 64 -13.09 -13.49 19.27
CA LEU A 64 -12.52 -12.18 19.62
C LEU A 64 -11.44 -11.68 18.64
N LYS A 65 -11.14 -12.45 17.59
CA LYS A 65 -10.13 -12.05 16.60
C LYS A 65 -10.55 -10.76 15.90
N TYR A 66 -9.73 -9.73 16.06
CA TYR A 66 -9.91 -8.48 15.34
C TYR A 66 -9.88 -8.71 13.82
N ARG A 67 -10.99 -8.36 13.13
CA ARG A 67 -11.07 -8.44 11.68
C ARG A 67 -10.39 -7.21 11.07
N ILE A 68 -9.20 -7.40 10.51
CA ILE A 68 -8.56 -6.36 9.69
C ILE A 68 -9.41 -6.18 8.42
N LYS A 69 -9.99 -4.99 8.24
CA LYS A 69 -10.71 -4.66 7.00
C LYS A 69 -9.68 -4.56 5.87
N PRO A 70 -9.83 -5.30 4.76
CA PRO A 70 -8.93 -5.14 3.62
C PRO A 70 -9.05 -3.71 3.09
N LYS A 71 -7.93 -3.13 2.63
CA LYS A 71 -7.95 -1.83 1.95
C LYS A 71 -8.85 -1.94 0.72
N ARG A 72 -9.72 -0.94 0.51
CA ARG A 72 -10.55 -0.85 -0.70
C ARG A 72 -9.62 -0.81 -1.93
N LYS A 73 -9.75 -1.78 -2.82
CA LYS A 73 -9.06 -1.73 -4.13
C LYS A 73 -9.76 -0.68 -4.99
N ARG A 74 -8.98 0.14 -5.70
CA ARG A 74 -9.53 1.06 -6.71
C ARG A 74 -10.10 0.21 -7.86
N VAL A 75 -11.23 0.65 -8.42
CA VAL A 75 -11.81 0.01 -9.61
C VAL A 75 -10.81 0.12 -10.76
N SER A 76 -10.49 -1.01 -11.39
CA SER A 76 -9.63 -0.99 -12.58
C SER A 76 -10.44 -0.45 -13.74
N LEU A 77 -9.98 0.64 -14.36
CA LEU A 77 -10.52 1.11 -15.63
C LEU A 77 -10.12 0.11 -16.74
N PRO A 78 -10.94 -0.02 -17.81
CA PRO A 78 -10.56 -0.81 -18.97
C PRO A 78 -9.25 -0.28 -19.59
N ALA A 79 -8.38 -1.19 -20.00
CA ALA A 79 -7.10 -0.84 -20.59
C ALA A 79 -7.32 -0.19 -21.97
N ILE A 80 -6.88 1.06 -22.12
CA ILE A 80 -6.86 1.72 -23.43
C ILE A 80 -5.64 1.18 -24.20
N PRO A 81 -5.81 0.65 -25.43
CA PRO A 81 -4.69 0.18 -26.23
C PRO A 81 -3.74 1.34 -26.52
N LYS A 82 -2.45 1.15 -26.18
CA LYS A 82 -1.41 2.16 -26.41
C LYS A 82 -1.01 2.15 -27.89
N ILE A 83 -1.09 3.30 -28.55
CA ILE A 83 -0.54 3.50 -29.89
C ILE A 83 0.99 3.42 -29.78
N VAL A 84 1.59 2.47 -30.49
CA VAL A 84 3.04 2.27 -30.56
C VAL A 84 3.60 3.16 -31.68
N PRO A 85 4.58 4.05 -31.39
CA PRO A 85 5.20 4.87 -32.43
C PRO A 85 5.98 3.99 -33.43
N LYS A 86 6.07 4.45 -34.68
CA LYS A 86 6.76 3.74 -35.77
C LYS A 86 8.09 4.40 -36.14
N LYS A 87 8.31 5.65 -35.73
CA LYS A 87 9.54 6.42 -35.99
C LYS A 87 9.99 7.19 -34.74
N PRO A 88 11.30 7.53 -34.64
CA PRO A 88 11.77 8.49 -33.66
C PRO A 88 11.03 9.81 -33.79
N GLU A 89 10.90 10.54 -32.68
CA GLU A 89 10.28 11.88 -32.62
C GLU A 89 8.81 11.89 -33.05
N GLU A 90 8.15 10.72 -33.12
CA GLU A 90 6.71 10.64 -33.38
C GLU A 90 5.91 10.89 -32.10
N ARG A 91 6.47 10.46 -30.96
CA ARG A 91 5.80 10.47 -29.66
C ARG A 91 6.81 10.57 -28.53
N TRP A 92 6.65 11.58 -27.69
CA TRP A 92 7.39 11.70 -26.43
C TRP A 92 6.48 11.37 -25.24
N SER A 93 7.07 10.68 -24.27
CA SER A 93 6.49 10.47 -22.95
C SER A 93 7.20 11.35 -21.94
N MET A 94 6.42 11.95 -21.05
CA MET A 94 6.90 12.80 -19.98
C MET A 94 6.45 12.26 -18.62
N ASP A 95 7.37 12.22 -17.66
CA ASP A 95 7.10 11.81 -16.28
C ASP A 95 7.81 12.72 -15.27
N PHE A 96 7.25 12.78 -14.06
CA PHE A 96 7.81 13.48 -12.91
C PHE A 96 8.18 12.49 -11.82
N MET A 97 9.47 12.38 -11.53
CA MET A 97 9.95 11.68 -10.34
C MET A 97 10.12 12.70 -9.21
N SER A 98 9.96 12.25 -7.96
CA SER A 98 10.19 13.08 -6.77
C SER A 98 11.09 12.32 -5.81
N ASP A 99 12.07 13.01 -5.24
CA ASP A 99 12.98 12.46 -4.24
C ASP A 99 13.34 13.54 -3.19
N SER A 100 14.11 13.16 -2.17
CA SER A 100 14.53 14.03 -1.08
C SER A 100 16.02 13.93 -0.81
N LEU A 101 16.65 15.09 -0.61
CA LEU A 101 18.03 15.17 -0.15
C LEU A 101 18.14 14.67 1.30
N TYR A 102 19.36 14.38 1.75
CA TYR A 102 19.65 14.03 3.14
C TYR A 102 19.13 15.08 4.15
N SER A 103 19.10 16.36 3.75
CA SER A 103 18.54 17.46 4.55
C SER A 103 17.01 17.46 4.65
N GLY A 104 16.31 16.51 4.01
CA GLY A 104 14.85 16.42 3.96
C GLY A 104 14.19 17.33 2.92
N ARG A 105 14.95 18.17 2.21
CA ARG A 105 14.43 19.01 1.12
C ARG A 105 14.08 18.14 -0.08
N LYS A 106 12.81 18.22 -0.51
CA LYS A 106 12.30 17.50 -1.68
C LYS A 106 12.67 18.20 -2.97
N PHE A 107 12.96 17.42 -4.01
CA PHE A 107 13.14 17.89 -5.37
C PHE A 107 12.39 16.99 -6.35
N ARG A 108 12.22 17.48 -7.58
CA ARG A 108 11.55 16.79 -8.68
C ARG A 108 12.48 16.68 -9.87
N ILE A 109 12.31 15.60 -10.60
CA ILE A 109 13.00 15.35 -11.85
C ILE A 109 11.93 15.22 -12.93
N LEU A 110 12.00 16.10 -13.92
CA LEU A 110 11.23 15.98 -15.15
C LEU A 110 12.04 15.13 -16.13
N ASN A 111 11.44 14.05 -16.62
CA ASN A 111 12.01 13.18 -17.64
C ASN A 111 11.15 13.24 -18.91
N ILE A 112 11.78 13.54 -20.04
CA ILE A 112 11.18 13.50 -21.38
C ILE A 112 11.94 12.45 -22.18
N ILE A 113 11.22 11.45 -22.67
CA ILE A 113 11.79 10.27 -23.35
C ILE A 113 11.05 10.07 -24.67
N ASP A 114 11.79 9.72 -25.73
CA ASP A 114 11.20 9.28 -26.98
C ASP A 114 10.72 7.82 -26.88
N ASP A 115 9.44 7.58 -27.19
CA ASP A 115 8.83 6.26 -26.96
C ASP A 115 9.31 5.20 -27.96
N PHE A 116 9.81 5.60 -29.12
CA PHE A 116 10.34 4.69 -30.14
C PHE A 116 11.79 4.31 -29.85
N GLY A 117 12.68 5.31 -29.82
CA GLY A 117 14.11 5.12 -29.67
C GLY A 117 14.58 4.97 -28.22
N ARG A 118 13.70 5.20 -27.23
CA ARG A 118 13.99 5.10 -25.78
C ARG A 118 15.15 5.99 -25.31
N PHE A 119 15.49 7.01 -26.07
CA PHE A 119 16.50 8.00 -25.67
C PHE A 119 15.88 9.09 -24.80
N ALA A 120 16.66 9.60 -23.86
CA ALA A 120 16.28 10.74 -23.05
C ALA A 120 16.41 12.01 -23.91
N VAL A 121 15.28 12.68 -24.16
CA VAL A 121 15.22 13.96 -24.87
C VAL A 121 15.65 15.08 -23.92
N ALA A 122 15.16 15.05 -22.67
CA ALA A 122 15.57 15.98 -21.63
C ALA A 122 15.36 15.39 -20.23
N THR A 123 16.26 15.72 -19.32
CA THR A 123 16.13 15.43 -17.89
C THR A 123 16.46 16.69 -17.10
N GLN A 124 15.45 17.26 -16.43
CA GLN A 124 15.60 18.50 -15.67
C GLN A 124 15.33 18.26 -14.18
N VAL A 125 16.26 18.65 -13.32
CA VAL A 125 16.16 18.49 -11.87
C VAL A 125 15.92 19.85 -11.21
N GLU A 126 14.81 20.00 -10.49
CA GLU A 126 14.47 21.24 -9.78
C GLU A 126 13.69 21.01 -8.49
N PHE A 127 13.76 21.97 -7.56
CA PHE A 127 13.01 21.90 -6.31
C PHE A 127 11.50 22.08 -6.50
N SER A 128 11.09 22.83 -7.53
CA SER A 128 9.70 23.00 -7.93
C SER A 128 9.64 23.19 -9.43
N ILE A 129 8.83 22.38 -10.11
CA ILE A 129 8.61 22.50 -11.56
C ILE A 129 7.22 23.10 -11.74
N THR A 130 7.16 24.41 -11.95
CA THR A 130 5.93 25.14 -12.24
C THR A 130 5.55 24.97 -13.71
N SER A 131 4.29 25.26 -14.07
CA SER A 131 3.84 25.19 -15.46
C SER A 131 4.65 26.12 -16.38
N GLU A 132 4.97 27.33 -15.92
CA GLU A 132 5.82 28.27 -16.67
C GLU A 132 7.20 27.68 -16.93
N ARG A 133 7.80 27.06 -15.91
CA ARG A 133 9.11 26.44 -16.04
C ARG A 133 9.08 25.25 -17.00
N LEU A 134 8.03 24.44 -16.94
CA LEU A 134 7.80 23.34 -17.86
C LEU A 134 7.70 23.83 -19.31
N VAL A 135 6.96 24.91 -19.58
CA VAL A 135 6.86 25.50 -20.92
C VAL A 135 8.22 25.96 -21.43
N ARG A 136 9.04 26.61 -20.59
CA ARG A 136 10.40 27.02 -20.98
C ARG A 136 11.27 25.82 -21.38
N ILE A 137 11.26 24.75 -20.59
CA ILE A 137 12.02 23.53 -20.88
C ILE A 137 11.55 22.92 -22.21
N LEU A 138 10.25 22.87 -22.46
CA LEU A 138 9.71 22.35 -23.72
C LEU A 138 10.10 23.22 -24.93
N ASN A 139 10.16 24.54 -24.76
CA ASN A 139 10.64 25.44 -25.81
C ASN A 139 12.12 25.22 -26.10
N GLU A 140 12.96 25.14 -25.07
CA GLU A 140 14.40 24.84 -25.21
C GLU A 140 14.64 23.50 -25.93
N VAL A 141 13.86 22.47 -25.58
CA VAL A 141 13.92 21.16 -26.25
C VAL A 141 13.49 21.26 -27.73
N SER A 142 12.52 22.11 -28.05
CA SER A 142 12.03 22.28 -29.42
C SER A 142 13.02 22.98 -30.35
N GLU A 143 14.02 23.67 -29.80
CA GLU A 143 15.11 24.27 -30.59
C GLU A 143 16.11 23.21 -31.08
N VAL A 144 16.25 22.10 -30.33
CA VAL A 144 17.23 21.04 -30.59
C VAL A 144 16.61 19.84 -31.31
N HIS A 145 15.35 19.54 -31.03
CA HIS A 145 14.64 18.38 -31.56
C HIS A 145 13.40 18.77 -32.35
N SER A 146 13.09 17.99 -33.39
CA SER A 146 11.81 18.12 -34.09
C SER A 146 10.65 17.89 -33.11
N LEU A 147 9.68 18.80 -33.11
CA LEU A 147 8.48 18.63 -32.29
C LEU A 147 7.73 17.35 -32.68
N PRO A 148 7.23 16.58 -31.70
CA PRO A 148 6.55 15.34 -32.01
C PRO A 148 5.22 15.58 -32.73
N LYS A 149 4.96 14.79 -33.76
CA LYS A 149 3.73 14.87 -34.58
C LYS A 149 2.47 14.48 -33.80
N GLN A 150 2.62 13.70 -32.73
CA GLN A 150 1.54 13.32 -31.84
C GLN A 150 1.78 13.82 -30.42
N SER A 151 0.69 14.28 -29.80
CA SER A 151 0.64 14.94 -28.48
C SER A 151 1.56 14.30 -27.44
N LEU A 152 2.25 15.15 -26.66
CA LEU A 152 3.03 14.78 -25.49
C LEU A 152 2.18 13.92 -24.53
N TRP A 153 2.62 12.69 -24.26
CA TRP A 153 1.93 11.83 -23.29
C TRP A 153 2.51 12.07 -21.90
N ILE A 154 1.80 12.81 -21.06
CA ILE A 154 2.19 12.94 -19.65
C ILE A 154 1.68 11.71 -18.90
N THR A 155 2.59 10.83 -18.51
CA THR A 155 2.27 9.76 -17.56
C THR A 155 2.48 10.31 -16.16
N VAL A 156 1.55 11.12 -15.65
CA VAL A 156 1.58 11.50 -14.22
C VAL A 156 0.96 10.36 -13.41
N PRO A 157 1.66 9.76 -12.44
CA PRO A 157 1.01 8.84 -11.51
C PRO A 157 0.03 9.62 -10.64
N ASN A 158 -1.28 9.35 -10.77
CA ASN A 158 -2.43 9.94 -10.04
C ASN A 158 -3.21 11.14 -10.62
N SER A 159 -2.99 11.57 -11.86
CA SER A 159 -3.98 12.41 -12.55
C SER A 159 -4.54 11.69 -13.76
N HIS A 160 -5.83 11.92 -14.04
CA HIS A 160 -6.48 11.47 -15.27
C HIS A 160 -5.55 11.73 -16.45
N GLN A 161 -5.42 10.73 -17.33
CA GLN A 161 -4.69 10.87 -18.59
C GLN A 161 -5.21 12.13 -19.29
N LYS A 162 -4.40 13.19 -19.33
CA LYS A 162 -4.73 14.41 -20.03
C LYS A 162 -3.83 14.47 -21.26
N LEU A 163 -4.46 14.40 -22.42
CA LEU A 163 -3.82 14.75 -23.68
C LEU A 163 -3.52 16.24 -23.62
N PHE A 164 -2.24 16.60 -23.61
CA PHE A 164 -1.83 17.98 -23.86
C PHE A 164 -1.54 18.10 -25.34
N THR A 165 -2.49 18.66 -26.07
CA THR A 165 -2.22 19.15 -27.42
C THR A 165 -1.40 20.42 -27.26
N MET A 166 -0.16 20.43 -27.77
CA MET A 166 0.60 21.66 -27.97
C MET A 166 -0.17 22.48 -29.01
N GLY A 167 -1.10 23.33 -28.55
CA GLY A 167 -1.65 24.39 -29.36
C GLY A 167 -0.62 25.51 -29.39
N PHE A 168 0.03 25.67 -30.54
CA PHE A 168 0.50 26.98 -30.95
C PHE A 168 -0.67 27.72 -31.60
#